data_AF-A0A2H0V3L4-F1
#
_entry.id   AF-A0A2H0V3L4-F1
#
_cell.length_a   1.000
_cell.length_b   1.000
_cell.length_c   1.000
_cell.angle_alpha   90.00
_cell.angle_beta   90.00
_cell.angle_gamma   90.00
#
_symmetry.space_group_name_H-M   'P 1'
#
loop_
_entity.id
_entity.type
_entity.pdbx_description
1 polymer ?
#
loop_
_entity_poly.entity_id
_entity_poly.type
_entity_poly.pdbx_seq_one_letter_code
_entity_poly.pdbx_strand_id
1 'polypeptide(L)'
;MEQLQTQEQKHLEFVNLTIKNLIGGHDFIYWEQIASLPMIKADKDWAPYRENLDEGFGDVEIRGKYSFDRQHKELIISVNLHKNSELMNLKLKPVLRKEYRLPVPAEAVKMAEEEIKKQETFEQDQKNNLQAAWQWLEETPESTLTYEQWKQHPLSQLIGGPIDEHHWAEVEYTNENKMRIVILSPSDSGFKKGNVEDVYELERPKNSTSV
;
A
#
# COMPACT_ATOMS: atom_id res chain seq x y z
N MET A 1 0.08 36.76 16.22
CA MET A 1 0.90 36.05 15.22
C MET A 1 1.12 34.58 15.57
N GLU A 2 1.18 34.20 16.85
CA GLU A 2 1.40 32.79 17.26
C GLU A 2 0.27 31.80 16.90
N GLN A 3 -1.01 32.23 16.85
CA GLN A 3 -2.14 31.33 16.55
C GLN A 3 -2.25 30.90 15.06
N LEU A 4 -1.76 31.72 14.13
CA LEU A 4 -1.77 31.43 12.68
C LEU A 4 -0.73 30.37 12.32
N GLN A 5 0.45 30.43 12.95
CA GLN A 5 1.52 29.44 12.75
C GLN A 5 1.10 28.03 13.19
N THR A 6 0.26 27.90 14.22
CA THR A 6 -0.25 26.60 14.67
C THR A 6 -1.28 26.00 13.71
N GLN A 7 -1.97 26.82 12.93
CA GLN A 7 -3.02 26.38 12.02
C GLN A 7 -2.45 25.85 10.69
N GLU A 8 -1.47 26.58 10.13
CA GLU A 8 -0.74 26.13 8.93
C GLU A 8 0.05 24.84 9.21
N GLN A 9 0.65 24.74 10.39
CA GLN A 9 1.38 23.54 10.79
C GLN A 9 0.46 22.31 10.91
N LYS A 10 -0.70 22.43 11.57
CA LYS A 10 -1.68 21.33 11.65
C LYS A 10 -2.20 20.91 10.27
N HIS A 11 -2.38 21.87 9.37
CA HIS A 11 -2.77 21.60 7.99
C HIS A 11 -1.68 20.82 7.24
N LEU A 12 -0.42 21.24 7.35
CA LEU A 12 0.71 20.54 6.74
C LEU A 12 0.87 19.12 7.30
N GLU A 13 0.76 18.95 8.63
CA GLU A 13 0.80 17.64 9.29
C GLU A 13 -0.30 16.70 8.79
N PHE A 14 -1.54 17.20 8.68
CA PHE A 14 -2.66 16.42 8.13
C PHE A 14 -2.40 16.00 6.69
N VAL A 15 -1.94 16.92 5.83
CA VAL A 15 -1.67 16.63 4.41
C VAL A 15 -0.55 15.61 4.27
N ASN A 16 0.52 15.74 5.06
CA ASN A 16 1.62 14.78 5.09
C ASN A 16 1.17 13.38 5.52
N LEU A 17 0.35 13.28 6.58
CA LEU A 17 -0.21 12.01 7.03
C LEU A 17 -1.09 11.38 5.94
N THR A 18 -1.93 12.20 5.29
CA THR A 18 -2.84 11.72 4.25
C THR A 18 -2.10 11.17 3.04
N ILE A 19 -1.08 11.89 2.58
CA ILE A 19 -0.22 11.46 1.47
C ILE A 19 0.50 10.16 1.83
N LYS A 20 1.04 10.05 3.05
CA LYS A 20 1.67 8.80 3.52
C LYS A 20 0.70 7.62 3.48
N ASN A 21 -0.54 7.81 3.93
CA ASN A 21 -1.54 6.75 3.90
C ASN A 21 -1.93 6.39 2.46
N LEU A 22 -2.13 7.37 1.57
CA LEU A 22 -2.41 7.12 0.14
C LEU A 22 -1.33 6.24 -0.49
N ILE A 23 -0.07 6.58 -0.24
CA ILE A 23 1.07 5.88 -0.84
C ILE A 23 1.28 4.51 -0.20
N GLY A 24 0.98 4.37 1.09
CA GLY A 24 0.98 3.08 1.79
C GLY A 24 -0.21 2.18 1.47
N GLY A 25 -1.16 2.62 0.62
CA GLY A 25 -2.36 1.86 0.29
C GLY A 25 -3.37 1.76 1.44
N HIS A 26 -3.31 2.68 2.39
CA HIS A 26 -4.28 2.79 3.47
C HIS A 26 -5.33 3.84 3.11
N ASP A 27 -6.60 3.49 3.30
CA ASP A 27 -7.76 4.34 2.94
C ASP A 27 -8.38 5.07 4.16
N PHE A 28 -7.77 4.98 5.35
CA PHE A 28 -8.39 5.48 6.58
C PHE A 28 -7.62 6.62 7.24
N ILE A 29 -8.38 7.67 7.61
CA ILE A 29 -7.97 8.78 8.47
C ILE A 29 -9.14 9.03 9.42
N TYR A 30 -8.85 9.27 10.69
CA TYR A 30 -9.88 9.43 11.72
C TYR A 30 -10.58 10.80 11.62
N TRP A 31 -11.85 10.84 12.04
CA TRP A 31 -12.68 12.04 11.99
C TRP A 31 -12.03 13.21 12.73
N GLU A 32 -11.42 12.98 13.90
CA GLU A 32 -10.79 14.01 14.71
C GLU A 32 -9.71 14.76 13.92
N GLN A 33 -9.03 14.05 13.02
CA GLN A 33 -8.00 14.61 12.16
C GLN A 33 -8.64 15.42 11.02
N ILE A 34 -9.69 14.91 10.38
CA ILE A 34 -10.42 15.58 9.30
C ILE A 34 -11.14 16.83 9.82
N ALA A 35 -11.87 16.73 10.92
CA ALA A 35 -12.63 17.81 11.56
C ALA A 35 -11.74 18.93 12.12
N SER A 36 -10.46 18.63 12.38
CA SER A 36 -9.49 19.64 12.78
C SER A 36 -9.11 20.59 11.64
N LEU A 37 -9.44 20.25 10.39
CA LEU A 37 -9.11 21.07 9.23
C LEU A 37 -9.84 22.41 9.26
N PRO A 38 -9.14 23.53 9.03
CA PRO A 38 -9.71 24.87 9.09
C PRO A 38 -10.98 25.07 8.26
N MET A 39 -10.99 24.59 7.03
CA MET A 39 -12.14 24.78 6.13
C MET A 39 -13.33 23.91 6.50
N ILE A 40 -13.12 22.73 7.07
CA ILE A 40 -14.21 21.91 7.59
C ILE A 40 -14.77 22.55 8.86
N LYS A 41 -13.90 23.07 9.74
CA LYS A 41 -14.29 23.79 10.95
C LYS A 41 -15.06 25.09 10.66
N ALA A 42 -14.73 25.79 9.58
CA ALA A 42 -15.35 27.07 9.20
C ALA A 42 -16.63 26.91 8.37
N ASP A 43 -16.93 25.70 7.90
CA ASP A 43 -18.07 25.43 7.04
C ASP A 43 -19.37 25.39 7.86
N LYS A 44 -20.22 26.41 7.66
CA LYS A 44 -21.50 26.57 8.38
C LYS A 44 -22.46 25.42 8.12
N ASP A 45 -22.32 24.69 7.01
CA ASP A 45 -23.16 23.55 6.70
C ASP A 45 -22.89 22.36 7.64
N TRP A 46 -21.71 22.33 8.28
CA TRP A 46 -21.34 21.30 9.26
C TRP A 46 -21.71 21.67 10.69
N ALA A 47 -21.96 22.95 10.98
CA ALA A 47 -22.30 23.39 12.32
C ALA A 47 -23.50 22.64 12.94
N PRO A 48 -24.60 22.37 12.21
CA PRO A 48 -25.72 21.60 12.75
C PRO A 48 -25.35 20.15 13.06
N TYR A 49 -24.51 19.51 12.26
CA TYR A 49 -24.12 18.12 12.48
C TYR A 49 -23.09 17.99 13.61
N ARG A 50 -22.31 19.03 13.87
CA ARG A 50 -21.28 19.06 14.91
C ARG A 50 -21.86 18.98 16.32
N GLU A 51 -22.90 19.76 16.59
CA GLU A 51 -23.56 19.80 17.92
C GLU A 51 -24.44 18.56 18.14
N ASN A 52 -24.99 17.99 17.06
CA ASN A 52 -25.82 16.78 17.11
C ASN A 52 -25.03 15.46 17.25
N LEU A 53 -23.70 15.47 17.11
CA LEU A 53 -22.84 14.31 17.37
C LEU A 53 -22.74 13.98 18.86
N ASP A 54 -22.84 15.00 19.73
CA ASP A 54 -22.75 14.86 21.19
C ASP A 54 -24.13 14.60 21.84
N GLU A 55 -25.24 14.94 21.17
CA GLU A 55 -26.60 14.86 21.72
C GLU A 55 -27.55 13.99 20.88
N GLY A 56 -27.48 12.67 21.05
CA GLY A 56 -28.62 11.77 20.84
C GLY A 56 -29.02 11.40 19.39
N PHE A 57 -28.33 11.89 18.36
CA PHE A 57 -28.32 11.20 17.06
C PHE A 57 -27.30 10.08 17.13
N GLY A 58 -27.78 8.84 17.31
CA GLY A 58 -26.91 7.66 17.32
C GLY A 58 -25.91 7.69 16.17
N ASP A 59 -24.66 7.37 16.51
CA ASP A 59 -23.41 7.35 15.76
C ASP A 59 -23.50 7.67 14.26
N VAL A 60 -23.21 8.91 13.89
CA VAL A 60 -22.99 9.27 12.48
C VAL A 60 -21.62 8.71 12.07
N GLU A 61 -21.61 7.63 11.29
CA GLU A 61 -20.35 7.11 10.73
C GLU A 61 -19.91 8.01 9.57
N ILE A 62 -18.79 8.70 9.77
CA ILE A 62 -18.19 9.58 8.76
C ILE A 62 -17.12 8.80 8.01
N ARG A 63 -17.41 8.39 6.78
CA ARG A 63 -16.42 7.73 5.92
C ARG A 63 -15.78 8.73 4.98
N GLY A 64 -14.57 9.15 5.35
CA GLY A 64 -13.68 9.92 4.49
C GLY A 64 -13.05 9.00 3.45
N LYS A 65 -13.28 9.25 2.17
CA LYS A 65 -12.40 8.77 1.09
C LYS A 65 -11.55 9.94 0.64
N TYR A 66 -10.28 9.70 0.37
CA TYR A 66 -9.40 10.74 -0.14
C TYR A 66 -8.65 10.27 -1.38
N SER A 67 -8.27 11.22 -2.22
CA SER A 67 -7.44 10.98 -3.39
C SER A 67 -6.57 12.19 -3.65
N PHE A 68 -5.34 11.96 -4.09
CA PHE A 68 -4.46 13.04 -4.52
C PHE A 68 -4.60 13.25 -6.04
N ASP A 69 -5.07 14.43 -6.41
CA ASP A 69 -5.07 14.89 -7.78
C ASP A 69 -3.69 15.47 -8.11
N ARG A 70 -2.85 14.64 -8.73
CA ARG A 70 -1.48 15.01 -9.12
C ARG A 70 -1.43 16.17 -10.12
N GLN A 71 -2.43 16.28 -11.00
CA GLN A 71 -2.45 17.31 -12.05
C GLN A 71 -2.68 18.68 -11.44
N HIS A 72 -3.60 18.77 -10.47
CA HIS A 72 -3.96 20.04 -9.82
C HIS A 72 -3.22 20.28 -8.51
N LYS A 73 -2.44 19.29 -8.03
CA LYS A 73 -1.76 19.30 -6.72
C LYS A 73 -2.74 19.52 -5.57
N GLU A 74 -3.88 18.83 -5.65
CA GLU A 74 -4.98 18.95 -4.70
C GLU A 74 -5.21 17.63 -3.98
N LEU A 75 -5.48 17.70 -2.68
CA LEU A 75 -6.03 16.58 -1.93
C LEU A 75 -7.55 16.69 -1.96
N ILE A 76 -8.21 15.70 -2.55
CA ILE A 76 -9.65 15.58 -2.59
C ILE A 76 -10.09 14.77 -1.38
N ILE A 77 -11.00 15.30 -0.57
CA ILE A 77 -11.59 14.61 0.59
C ILE A 77 -13.09 14.51 0.39
N SER A 78 -13.58 13.29 0.19
CA SER A 78 -14.99 12.95 0.11
C SER A 78 -15.48 12.51 1.49
N VAL A 79 -16.34 13.31 2.10
CA VAL A 79 -16.94 13.00 3.40
C VAL A 79 -18.36 12.52 3.19
N ASN A 80 -18.67 11.30 3.63
CA ASN A 80 -20.01 10.73 3.59
C ASN A 80 -20.59 10.66 4.99
N LEU A 81 -21.79 11.21 5.17
CA LEU A 81 -22.55 11.11 6.41
C LEU A 81 -23.61 10.02 6.30
N HIS A 82 -23.60 9.09 7.26
CA HIS A 82 -24.61 8.05 7.42
C HIS A 82 -25.39 8.28 8.72
N LYS A 83 -26.71 8.06 8.70
CA LYS A 83 -27.52 8.02 9.92
C LYS A 83 -27.49 6.58 10.47
N ASN A 84 -27.17 6.39 11.74
CA ASN A 84 -26.98 5.05 12.34
C ASN A 84 -28.17 4.10 12.20
N SER A 85 -29.39 4.63 12.05
CA SER A 85 -30.59 3.83 11.76
C SER A 85 -30.52 3.05 10.43
N GLU A 86 -29.63 3.41 9.51
CA GLU A 86 -29.46 2.74 8.22
C GLU A 86 -28.35 1.68 8.22
N LEU A 87 -27.45 1.70 9.21
CA LEU A 87 -26.31 0.78 9.32
C LEU A 87 -26.73 -0.66 9.65
N MET A 88 -27.92 -0.83 10.27
CA MET A 88 -28.29 -2.13 10.81
C MET A 88 -28.82 -3.17 9.81
N ASN A 89 -29.10 -2.88 8.52
CA ASN A 89 -29.36 -3.94 7.51
C ASN A 89 -29.59 -3.54 6.03
N LEU A 90 -29.26 -2.35 5.53
CA LEU A 90 -29.61 -1.97 4.15
C LEU A 90 -28.51 -1.24 3.39
N LYS A 91 -28.50 -1.40 2.05
CA LYS A 91 -27.65 -0.65 1.11
C LYS A 91 -27.74 0.85 1.40
N LEU A 92 -26.71 1.37 2.07
CA LEU A 92 -26.60 2.75 2.49
C LEU A 92 -26.55 3.69 1.28
N LYS A 93 -27.44 4.67 1.24
CA LYS A 93 -27.23 5.87 0.43
C LYS A 93 -26.72 6.96 1.38
N PRO A 94 -25.58 7.62 1.10
CA PRO A 94 -25.12 8.71 1.94
C PRO A 94 -26.21 9.79 2.00
N VAL A 95 -26.55 10.23 3.20
CA VAL A 95 -27.55 11.30 3.41
C VAL A 95 -26.98 12.64 2.94
N LEU A 96 -25.67 12.81 3.11
CA LEU A 96 -24.92 13.94 2.59
C LEU A 96 -23.53 13.47 2.16
N ARG A 97 -23.16 13.75 0.91
CA ARG A 97 -21.79 13.64 0.40
C ARG A 97 -21.27 15.03 0.12
N LYS A 98 -20.14 15.39 0.74
CA LYS A 98 -19.45 16.65 0.48
C LYS A 98 -18.01 16.39 0.11
N GLU A 99 -17.53 17.09 -0.91
CA GLU A 99 -16.15 16.98 -1.39
C GLU A 99 -15.40 18.28 -1.13
N TYR A 100 -14.20 18.14 -0.57
CA TYR A 100 -13.27 19.24 -0.32
C TYR A 100 -12.05 19.07 -1.20
N ARG A 101 -11.60 20.17 -1.81
CA ARG A 101 -10.34 20.25 -2.55
C ARG A 101 -9.38 21.10 -1.77
N LEU A 102 -8.27 20.50 -1.33
CA LEU A 102 -7.27 21.16 -0.51
C LEU A 102 -6.02 21.41 -1.33
N PRO A 103 -5.50 22.64 -1.42
CA PRO A 103 -4.19 22.87 -2.00
C PRO A 103 -3.14 22.15 -1.16
N VAL A 104 -2.28 21.36 -1.80
CA VAL A 104 -1.20 20.64 -1.12
C VAL A 104 0.04 21.54 -1.07
N PRO A 105 0.64 21.77 0.12
CA PRO A 105 1.89 22.52 0.23
C PRO A 105 3.00 21.88 -0.61
N ALA A 106 3.87 22.71 -1.21
CA ALA A 106 4.92 22.25 -2.13
C ALA A 106 5.85 21.19 -1.52
N GLU A 107 6.14 21.28 -0.22
CA GLU A 107 6.93 20.29 0.52
C GLU A 107 6.26 18.91 0.54
N ALA A 108 4.95 18.88 0.82
CA ALA A 108 4.17 17.64 0.85
C ALA A 108 4.03 17.02 -0.55
N VAL A 109 3.89 17.86 -1.60
CA VAL A 109 3.94 17.39 -3.00
C VAL A 109 5.26 16.70 -3.31
N LYS A 110 6.38 17.33 -2.95
CA LYS A 110 7.72 16.76 -3.21
C LYS A 110 7.90 15.41 -2.53
N MET A 111 7.47 15.27 -1.28
CA MET A 111 7.49 14.00 -0.56
C MET A 111 6.67 12.92 -1.27
N ALA A 112 5.47 13.28 -1.75
CA ALA A 112 4.63 12.36 -2.50
C ALA A 112 5.31 11.88 -3.78
N GLU A 113 5.88 12.80 -4.56
CA GLU A 113 6.55 12.49 -5.82
C GLU A 113 7.80 11.62 -5.62
N GLU A 114 8.59 11.87 -4.57
CA GLU A 114 9.76 11.05 -4.24
C GLU A 114 9.37 9.63 -3.86
N GLU A 115 8.31 9.45 -3.07
CA GLU A 115 7.89 8.13 -2.61
C GLU A 115 7.20 7.33 -3.73
N ILE A 116 6.37 7.98 -4.56
CA ILE A 116 5.82 7.38 -5.78
C ILE A 116 6.94 6.89 -6.69
N LYS A 117 7.98 7.72 -6.90
CA LYS A 117 9.12 7.33 -7.74
C LYS A 117 9.86 6.12 -7.16
N LYS A 118 10.01 6.02 -5.83
CA LYS A 118 10.61 4.83 -5.20
C LYS A 118 9.75 3.59 -5.43
N GLN A 119 8.44 3.69 -5.29
CA GLN A 119 7.52 2.58 -5.56
C GLN A 119 7.57 2.14 -7.02
N GLU A 120 7.49 3.09 -7.96
CA GLU A 120 7.61 2.80 -9.40
C GLU A 120 8.95 2.12 -9.72
N THR A 121 10.05 2.59 -9.12
CA THR A 121 11.38 1.97 -9.27
C THR A 121 11.39 0.56 -8.71
N PHE A 122 10.86 0.37 -7.49
CA PHE A 122 10.77 -0.94 -6.86
C PHE A 122 9.92 -1.92 -7.67
N GLU A 123 8.74 -1.51 -8.14
CA GLU A 123 7.89 -2.34 -9.00
C GLU A 123 8.57 -2.70 -10.32
N GLN A 124 9.31 -1.76 -10.92
CA GLN A 124 10.08 -2.02 -12.13
C GLN A 124 11.22 -3.00 -11.87
N ASP A 125 11.93 -2.86 -10.75
CA ASP A 125 13.00 -3.77 -10.34
C ASP A 125 12.46 -5.17 -10.07
N GLN A 126 11.31 -5.30 -9.40
CA GLN A 126 10.61 -6.57 -9.20
C GLN A 126 10.22 -7.21 -10.54
N LYS A 127 9.69 -6.43 -11.51
CA LYS A 127 9.40 -6.93 -12.86
C LYS A 127 10.65 -7.41 -13.59
N ASN A 128 11.73 -6.62 -13.53
CA ASN A 128 13.01 -6.95 -14.17
C ASN A 128 13.62 -8.23 -13.56
N ASN A 129 13.61 -8.35 -12.24
CA ASN A 129 14.12 -9.52 -11.51
C ASN A 129 13.28 -10.78 -11.81
N LEU A 130 11.95 -10.64 -11.90
CA LEU A 130 11.06 -11.73 -12.30
C LEU A 130 11.36 -12.18 -13.74
N GLN A 131 11.50 -11.23 -14.67
CA GLN A 131 11.84 -11.55 -16.05
C GLN A 131 13.20 -12.24 -16.17
N ALA A 132 14.22 -11.74 -15.46
CA ALA A 132 15.56 -12.34 -15.43
C ALA A 132 15.55 -13.76 -14.84
N ALA A 133 14.77 -13.98 -13.76
CA ALA A 133 14.60 -15.31 -13.19
C ALA A 133 13.97 -16.30 -14.16
N TRP A 134 12.96 -15.88 -14.93
CA TRP A 134 12.35 -16.71 -15.97
C TRP A 134 13.31 -17.03 -17.11
N GLN A 135 14.08 -16.06 -17.61
CA GLN A 135 15.10 -16.28 -18.63
C GLN A 135 16.16 -17.29 -18.17
N TRP A 136 16.64 -17.14 -16.93
CA TRP A 136 17.59 -18.08 -16.35
C TRP A 136 17.01 -19.50 -16.25
N LEU A 137 15.75 -19.62 -15.84
CA LEU A 137 15.10 -20.93 -15.71
C LEU A 137 14.92 -21.60 -17.08
N GLU A 138 14.69 -20.86 -18.15
CA GLU A 138 14.68 -21.39 -19.53
C GLU A 138 16.04 -21.99 -19.94
N GLU A 139 17.15 -21.40 -19.49
CA GLU A 139 18.51 -21.89 -19.76
C GLU A 139 18.91 -23.04 -18.82
N THR A 140 18.34 -23.09 -17.61
CA THR A 140 18.63 -24.08 -16.56
C THR A 140 17.33 -24.59 -15.91
N PRO A 141 16.63 -25.55 -16.54
CA PRO A 141 15.24 -25.90 -16.20
C PRO A 141 15.02 -26.50 -14.81
N GLU A 142 16.04 -27.14 -14.26
CA GLU A 142 16.03 -27.69 -12.91
C GLU A 142 17.38 -27.41 -12.30
N SER A 143 17.39 -26.76 -11.13
CA SER A 143 18.64 -26.41 -10.47
C SER A 143 18.46 -26.26 -8.97
N THR A 144 19.44 -26.80 -8.25
CA THR A 144 19.64 -26.53 -6.83
C THR A 144 20.68 -25.45 -6.71
N LEU A 145 20.31 -24.32 -6.12
CA LEU A 145 21.19 -23.20 -5.83
C LEU A 145 21.71 -23.33 -4.40
N THR A 146 23.03 -23.29 -4.23
CA THR A 146 23.64 -23.05 -2.92
C THR A 146 23.37 -21.62 -2.47
N TYR A 147 23.59 -21.33 -1.18
CA TYR A 147 23.45 -19.97 -0.65
C TYR A 147 24.21 -18.90 -1.46
N GLU A 148 25.47 -19.17 -1.82
CA GLU A 148 26.29 -18.22 -2.59
C GLU A 148 25.77 -18.00 -4.00
N GLN A 149 25.21 -19.05 -4.63
CA GLN A 149 24.55 -18.92 -5.92
C GLN A 149 23.21 -18.18 -5.79
N TRP A 150 22.45 -18.46 -4.73
CA TRP A 150 21.17 -17.83 -4.45
C TRP A 150 21.30 -16.32 -4.22
N LYS A 151 22.29 -15.87 -3.42
CA LYS A 151 22.56 -14.44 -3.18
C LYS A 151 22.71 -13.62 -4.46
N GLN A 152 23.31 -14.21 -5.48
CA GLN A 152 23.56 -13.58 -6.77
C GLN A 152 22.40 -13.79 -7.75
N HIS A 153 21.42 -14.62 -7.38
CA HIS A 153 20.30 -14.99 -8.23
C HIS A 153 19.19 -13.93 -8.18
N PRO A 154 18.55 -13.57 -9.31
CA PRO A 154 17.45 -12.60 -9.34
C PRO A 154 16.28 -12.94 -8.41
N LEU A 155 16.00 -14.24 -8.21
CA LEU A 155 14.95 -14.72 -7.30
C LEU A 155 15.17 -14.32 -5.83
N SER A 156 16.43 -14.13 -5.40
CA SER A 156 16.72 -13.70 -4.02
C SER A 156 16.14 -12.31 -3.73
N GLN A 157 16.11 -11.43 -4.74
CA GLN A 157 15.59 -10.07 -4.64
C GLN A 157 14.05 -10.03 -4.67
N LEU A 158 13.40 -11.10 -5.13
CA LEU A 158 11.94 -11.23 -5.17
C LEU A 158 11.40 -11.84 -3.87
N ILE A 159 12.11 -12.83 -3.33
CA ILE A 159 11.56 -13.71 -2.30
C ILE A 159 11.91 -13.24 -0.88
N GLY A 160 12.96 -12.42 -0.69
CA GLY A 160 13.23 -11.75 0.59
C GLY A 160 13.34 -12.66 1.83
N GLY A 161 13.46 -13.98 1.63
CA GLY A 161 13.33 -14.99 2.67
C GLY A 161 14.60 -15.21 3.51
N PRO A 162 14.47 -15.90 4.67
CA PRO A 162 15.55 -16.15 5.62
C PRO A 162 16.46 -17.28 5.12
N ILE A 163 17.13 -17.03 4.00
CA ILE A 163 18.09 -17.98 3.43
C ILE A 163 19.46 -17.55 3.96
N ASP A 164 20.08 -18.43 4.73
CA ASP A 164 21.45 -18.26 5.21
C ASP A 164 22.37 -19.34 4.60
N GLU A 165 23.63 -19.37 5.06
CA GLU A 165 24.66 -20.26 4.52
C GLU A 165 24.36 -21.76 4.66
N HIS A 166 23.36 -22.12 5.47
CA HIS A 166 22.90 -23.48 5.67
C HIS A 166 21.71 -23.87 4.79
N HIS A 167 21.21 -22.95 3.95
CA HIS A 167 20.06 -23.19 3.10
C HIS A 167 20.41 -23.47 1.63
N TRP A 168 19.50 -24.16 0.96
CA TRP A 168 19.50 -24.34 -0.49
C TRP A 168 18.15 -23.92 -1.05
N ALA A 169 18.15 -23.45 -2.30
CA ALA A 169 16.93 -23.20 -3.06
C ALA A 169 16.84 -24.21 -4.20
N GLU A 170 15.78 -25.00 -4.24
CA GLU A 170 15.41 -25.79 -5.41
C GLU A 170 14.42 -25.01 -6.25
N VAL A 171 14.75 -24.83 -7.53
CA VAL A 171 13.88 -24.13 -8.48
C VAL A 171 13.45 -25.13 -9.53
N GLU A 172 12.13 -25.29 -9.68
CA GLU A 172 11.52 -26.25 -10.60
C GLU A 172 10.42 -25.60 -11.46
N TYR A 173 10.33 -26.04 -12.72
CA TYR A 173 9.13 -25.83 -13.54
C TYR A 173 7.99 -26.66 -13.00
N THR A 174 6.87 -26.03 -12.66
CA THR A 174 5.62 -26.78 -12.41
C THR A 174 4.76 -26.87 -13.67
N ASN A 175 4.76 -25.82 -14.49
CA ASN A 175 4.18 -25.81 -15.85
C ASN A 175 4.69 -24.60 -16.66
N GLU A 176 4.22 -24.44 -17.90
CA GLU A 176 4.62 -23.36 -18.83
C GLU A 176 4.45 -21.93 -18.29
N ASN A 177 3.64 -21.75 -17.23
CA ASN A 177 3.28 -20.45 -16.65
C ASN A 177 3.62 -20.32 -15.16
N LYS A 178 4.20 -21.36 -14.53
CA LYS A 178 4.48 -21.35 -13.09
C LYS A 178 5.82 -22.00 -12.77
N MET A 179 6.61 -21.31 -11.97
CA MET A 179 7.79 -21.85 -11.33
C MET A 179 7.54 -22.00 -9.84
N ARG A 180 8.16 -23.02 -9.25
CA ARG A 180 8.12 -23.27 -7.82
C ARG A 180 9.53 -23.23 -7.26
N ILE A 181 9.66 -22.58 -6.12
CA ILE A 181 10.93 -22.37 -5.43
C ILE A 181 10.75 -22.93 -4.04
N VAL A 182 11.54 -23.95 -3.72
CA VAL A 182 11.51 -24.65 -2.45
C VAL A 182 12.77 -24.29 -1.68
N ILE A 183 12.60 -23.69 -0.51
CA ILE A 183 13.70 -23.38 0.40
C ILE A 183 13.89 -24.56 1.33
N LEU A 184 15.11 -25.08 1.35
CA LEU A 184 15.51 -26.26 2.09
C LEU A 184 16.56 -25.90 3.13
N SER A 185 16.46 -26.49 4.32
CA SER A 185 17.49 -26.43 5.35
C SER A 185 18.22 -27.78 5.50
N PRO A 186 19.20 -27.90 6.40
CA PRO A 186 19.86 -29.17 6.67
C PRO A 186 18.95 -30.09 7.50
N SER A 187 18.90 -31.37 7.17
CA SER A 187 18.24 -32.35 8.06
C SER A 187 19.00 -32.50 9.38
N ASP A 188 18.29 -32.93 10.44
CA ASP A 188 18.86 -33.30 11.75
C ASP A 188 20.01 -34.33 11.68
N SER A 189 20.20 -34.99 10.51
CA SER A 189 21.30 -35.93 10.23
C SER A 189 22.55 -35.30 9.59
N GLY A 190 22.58 -33.97 9.40
CA GLY A 190 23.76 -33.17 9.13
C GLY A 190 24.26 -33.09 7.68
N PHE A 191 23.81 -33.97 6.76
CA PHE A 191 24.41 -34.02 5.40
C PHE A 191 23.44 -34.37 4.26
N LYS A 192 22.13 -34.32 4.47
CA LYS A 192 21.13 -34.50 3.39
C LYS A 192 20.17 -33.30 3.35
N LYS A 193 19.91 -32.78 2.14
CA LYS A 193 18.85 -31.81 1.81
C LYS A 193 17.61 -32.17 2.62
N GLY A 194 17.22 -31.34 3.57
CA GLY A 194 16.51 -31.85 4.72
C GLY A 194 15.61 -30.82 5.36
N ASN A 195 14.32 -31.03 5.16
CA ASN A 195 13.21 -30.18 5.57
C ASN A 195 12.97 -29.02 4.59
N VAL A 196 11.72 -28.96 4.13
CA VAL A 196 11.17 -27.82 3.40
C VAL A 196 10.84 -26.77 4.45
N GLU A 197 11.48 -25.61 4.38
CA GLU A 197 11.15 -24.48 5.24
C GLU A 197 10.06 -23.61 4.62
N ASP A 198 10.16 -23.37 3.30
CA ASP A 198 9.23 -22.50 2.61
C ASP A 198 9.07 -22.89 1.14
N VAL A 199 7.94 -22.49 0.56
CA VAL A 199 7.58 -22.77 -0.83
C VAL A 199 6.96 -21.52 -1.44
N TYR A 200 7.60 -21.02 -2.49
CA TYR A 200 7.12 -19.90 -3.28
C TYR A 200 6.65 -20.39 -4.64
N GLU A 201 5.50 -19.89 -5.09
CA GLU A 201 5.02 -20.07 -6.46
C GLU A 201 5.01 -18.72 -7.16
N LEU A 202 5.73 -18.62 -8.28
CA LEU A 202 5.77 -17.41 -9.10
C LEU A 202 5.14 -17.71 -10.46
N GLU A 203 4.23 -16.83 -10.88
CA GLU A 203 3.64 -16.89 -12.21
C GLU A 203 4.55 -16.22 -13.24
N ARG A 204 4.47 -16.72 -14.48
CA ARG A 204 5.15 -16.09 -15.60
C ARG A 204 4.58 -14.69 -15.82
N PRO A 205 5.41 -13.65 -15.93
CA PRO A 205 4.92 -12.33 -16.24
C PRO A 205 4.15 -12.44 -17.56
N LYS A 206 2.86 -12.08 -17.53
CA LYS A 206 2.09 -11.97 -18.76
C LYS A 206 2.76 -10.88 -19.58
N ASN A 207 3.30 -11.22 -20.74
CA ASN A 207 3.66 -10.21 -21.71
C ASN A 207 2.38 -9.45 -22.03
N SER A 208 2.22 -8.25 -21.46
CA SER A 208 1.18 -7.31 -21.83
C SER A 208 1.57 -6.69 -23.17
N THR A 209 1.67 -7.51 -24.21
CA THR A 209 1.46 -7.08 -25.58
C THR A 209 -0.02 -7.26 -25.86
N SER A 210 -0.80 -6.30 -25.39
CA SER A 210 -2.14 -6.04 -25.90
C SER A 210 -2.22 -4.53 -26.06
N VAL A 211 -2.33 -4.16 -27.33
CA VAL A 211 -2.35 -2.82 -27.94
C VAL A 211 -3.29 -1.85 -27.23
#